data_AF-A0AAN8E4S9-F1
#
_entry.id   AF-A0AAN8E4S9-F1
#
_cell.length_a   1.000
_cell.length_b   1.000
_cell.length_c   1.000
_cell.angle_alpha   90.00
_cell.angle_beta   90.00
_cell.angle_gamma   90.00
#
_symmetry.space_group_name_H-M   'P 1'
#
loop_
_entity.id
_entity.type
_entity.pdbx_description
1 polymer ?
#
loop_
_entity_poly.entity_id
_entity_poly.type
_entity_poly.pdbx_seq_one_letter_code
_entity_poly.pdbx_strand_id
1 'polypeptide(L)'
;MLDEVSVSWRDRPFSNKAPIQGASSLDCDGMERLGLLRMPPMEPLVAAHLQPRLASTPSRNPMLPAKADRFQSAMTERAYKAAALSARALNVSSLLTAYQAELCEDMSSRPEPAVWDEIAAITDICLRVQRCAVQAMGKALGMMVVQERARWLNLADLPDREKEDVLDMPIVPEGIFGSALASMQLRCESKRKGDEALQLCLPRRVQPPPSMVPRQAFTHAVSRPARFKIPKQQRSQPVPGPQPRHEARGSWPRKSPVLAAAAQAQPTQVFSHQARKKKRAA
;
A
#
# COMPACT_ATOMS: atom_id res chain seq x y z
N MET A 1 -4.39 19.89 -12.02
CA MET A 1 -3.52 18.70 -11.80
C MET A 1 -3.83 18.00 -10.48
N LEU A 2 -3.76 18.66 -9.32
CA LEU A 2 -3.99 17.98 -8.03
C LEU A 2 -5.38 17.32 -7.90
N ASP A 3 -6.44 17.92 -8.46
CA ASP A 3 -7.78 17.31 -8.44
C ASP A 3 -7.83 15.92 -9.08
N GLU A 4 -7.06 15.69 -10.15
CA GLU A 4 -7.00 14.42 -10.90
C GLU A 4 -6.54 13.25 -10.00
N VAL A 5 -5.65 13.52 -9.02
CA VAL A 5 -5.23 12.54 -8.01
C VAL A 5 -6.44 12.08 -7.17
N SER A 6 -7.33 13.02 -6.85
CA SER A 6 -8.48 12.80 -5.96
C SER A 6 -9.76 12.33 -6.67
N VAL A 7 -9.79 12.22 -8.00
CA VAL A 7 -11.02 11.86 -8.75
C VAL A 7 -11.61 10.55 -8.24
N SER A 8 -10.78 9.53 -8.05
CA SER A 8 -11.21 8.21 -7.56
C SER A 8 -11.57 8.16 -6.07
N TRP A 9 -11.36 9.26 -5.32
CA TRP A 9 -11.54 9.31 -3.86
C TRP A 9 -12.94 9.79 -3.45
N ARG A 10 -13.69 10.40 -4.37
CA ARG A 10 -14.93 11.14 -4.07
C ARG A 10 -16.19 10.28 -4.14
N ASP A 11 -16.23 9.31 -5.05
CA ASP A 11 -17.36 8.41 -5.25
C ASP A 11 -16.94 6.95 -5.12
N ARG A 12 -17.33 6.34 -4.00
CA ARG A 12 -17.21 4.91 -3.70
C ARG A 12 -15.80 4.33 -3.96
N PRO A 13 -14.74 4.84 -3.28
CA PRO A 13 -13.36 4.45 -3.55
C PRO A 13 -13.06 2.95 -3.34
N PHE A 14 -13.94 2.18 -2.71
CA PHE A 14 -13.80 0.73 -2.55
C PHE A 14 -14.52 -0.08 -3.64
N SER A 15 -15.77 0.26 -3.91
CA SER A 15 -16.65 -0.48 -4.83
C SER A 15 -16.53 -0.01 -6.28
N ASN A 16 -16.09 1.22 -6.53
CA ASN A 16 -16.02 1.79 -7.88
C ASN A 16 -14.90 1.14 -8.72
N LYS A 17 -15.31 0.38 -9.72
CA LYS A 17 -14.42 -0.36 -10.64
C LYS A 17 -14.24 0.33 -11.99
N ALA A 18 -14.65 1.60 -12.14
CA ALA A 18 -14.50 2.33 -13.38
C ALA A 18 -13.05 2.27 -13.91
N PRO A 19 -12.84 1.96 -15.20
CA PRO A 19 -11.53 2.02 -15.82
C PRO A 19 -11.07 3.47 -15.95
N ILE A 20 -9.75 3.69 -15.94
CA ILE A 20 -9.17 5.00 -16.23
C ILE A 20 -9.16 5.18 -17.75
N GLN A 21 -9.55 6.36 -18.23
CA GLN A 21 -9.63 6.63 -19.67
C GLN A 21 -8.25 6.52 -20.32
N GLY A 22 -8.18 5.87 -21.49
CA GLY A 22 -6.92 5.61 -22.21
C GLY A 22 -6.05 4.49 -21.64
N ALA A 23 -6.39 3.89 -20.49
CA ALA A 23 -5.55 2.90 -19.83
C ALA A 23 -5.26 1.64 -20.66
N SER A 24 -6.22 1.19 -21.48
CA SER A 24 -6.06 0.04 -22.38
C SER A 24 -5.10 0.29 -23.54
N SER A 25 -4.86 1.55 -23.90
CA SER A 25 -3.92 1.94 -24.96
C SER A 25 -2.46 1.92 -24.50
N LEU A 26 -2.22 1.58 -23.23
CA LEU A 26 -0.89 1.51 -22.59
C LEU A 26 -0.46 0.06 -22.32
N ASP A 27 -1.16 -0.92 -22.91
CA ASP A 27 -0.81 -2.34 -22.90
C ASP A 27 0.13 -2.64 -24.08
N CYS A 28 1.42 -2.81 -23.82
CA CYS A 28 2.46 -3.13 -24.81
C CYS A 28 3.09 -4.50 -24.57
N ASP A 29 3.73 -5.05 -25.59
CA ASP A 29 4.43 -6.34 -25.52
C ASP A 29 5.51 -6.37 -24.43
N GLY A 30 5.68 -7.55 -23.81
CA GLY A 30 6.69 -7.79 -22.78
C GLY A 30 6.34 -7.29 -21.38
N MET A 31 5.31 -6.45 -21.20
CA MET A 31 4.93 -5.89 -19.90
C MET A 31 4.61 -6.94 -18.82
N GLU A 32 4.10 -8.11 -19.19
CA GLU A 32 3.89 -9.22 -18.25
C GLU A 32 5.20 -9.73 -17.63
N ARG A 33 6.29 -9.77 -18.41
CA ARG A 33 7.62 -10.21 -17.93
C ARG A 33 8.25 -9.19 -16.97
N LEU A 34 7.82 -7.93 -17.05
CA LEU A 34 8.23 -6.84 -16.15
C LEU A 34 7.30 -6.69 -14.93
N GLY A 35 6.27 -7.54 -14.80
CA GLY A 35 5.25 -7.42 -13.75
C GLY A 35 4.26 -6.27 -13.94
N LEU A 36 4.32 -5.52 -15.05
CA LEU A 36 3.55 -4.27 -15.22
C LEU A 36 2.05 -4.46 -15.51
N LEU A 37 1.58 -5.70 -15.68
CA LEU A 37 0.15 -6.04 -15.87
C LEU A 37 -0.54 -6.59 -14.61
N ARG A 38 0.21 -7.30 -13.75
CA ARG A 38 -0.32 -7.98 -12.56
C ARG A 38 0.76 -8.12 -11.50
N MET A 39 0.36 -8.10 -10.23
CA MET A 39 1.27 -8.37 -9.12
C MET A 39 1.88 -9.77 -9.28
N PRO A 40 3.20 -9.94 -9.04
CA PRO A 40 3.83 -11.26 -9.08
C PRO A 40 3.12 -12.28 -8.18
N PRO A 41 2.92 -13.53 -8.64
CA PRO A 41 2.27 -14.57 -7.85
C PRO A 41 3.21 -15.09 -6.75
N MET A 42 2.62 -15.52 -5.62
CA MET A 42 3.33 -16.22 -4.55
C MET A 42 3.87 -17.57 -5.04
N GLU A 43 5.14 -17.87 -4.78
CA GLU A 43 5.78 -19.13 -5.17
C GLU A 43 5.11 -20.32 -4.47
N PRO A 44 4.61 -21.34 -5.21
CA PRO A 44 3.86 -22.45 -4.62
C PRO A 44 4.64 -23.25 -3.56
N LEU A 45 5.95 -23.45 -3.76
CA LEU A 45 6.80 -24.17 -2.80
C LEU A 45 6.96 -23.41 -1.48
N VAL A 46 7.17 -22.09 -1.54
CA VAL A 46 7.29 -21.24 -0.36
C VAL A 46 5.95 -21.17 0.37
N ALA A 47 4.85 -21.03 -0.36
CA ALA A 47 3.51 -21.05 0.23
C ALA A 47 3.16 -22.39 0.89
N ALA A 48 3.51 -23.51 0.27
CA ALA A 48 3.30 -24.84 0.85
C ALA A 48 4.10 -25.04 2.15
N HIS A 49 5.33 -24.50 2.22
CA HIS A 49 6.14 -24.50 3.45
C HIS A 49 5.54 -23.61 4.55
N LEU A 50 5.05 -22.41 4.20
CA LEU A 50 4.40 -21.48 5.12
C LEU A 50 3.00 -21.94 5.58
N GLN A 51 2.33 -22.79 4.79
CA GLN A 51 0.98 -23.29 5.04
C GLN A 51 0.87 -24.82 4.86
N PRO A 52 1.59 -25.66 5.62
CA PRO A 52 1.62 -27.12 5.37
C PRO A 52 0.26 -27.80 5.41
N ARG A 53 -0.68 -27.24 6.20
CA ARG A 53 -2.06 -27.75 6.35
C ARG A 53 -2.98 -27.45 5.16
N LEU A 54 -2.57 -26.57 4.24
CA LEU A 54 -3.32 -26.20 3.04
C LEU A 54 -2.66 -26.70 1.73
N ALA A 55 -1.44 -27.25 1.84
CA ALA A 55 -0.66 -27.75 0.69
C ALA A 55 -1.23 -29.02 0.02
N SER A 56 -2.26 -29.65 0.59
CA SER A 56 -2.87 -30.89 0.09
C SER A 56 -3.75 -30.71 -1.17
N THR A 57 -3.99 -29.47 -1.62
CA THR A 57 -4.72 -29.19 -2.87
C THR A 57 -3.82 -28.53 -3.93
N PRO A 58 -3.08 -29.31 -4.76
CA PRO A 58 -2.06 -28.79 -5.68
C PRO A 58 -2.61 -27.98 -6.88
N SER A 59 -3.94 -27.92 -7.06
CA SER A 59 -4.59 -27.27 -8.21
C SER A 59 -4.92 -25.78 -7.98
N ARG A 60 -4.67 -25.21 -6.80
CA ARG A 60 -5.15 -23.87 -6.43
C ARG A 60 -3.98 -22.92 -6.19
N ASN A 61 -4.04 -21.71 -6.77
CA ASN A 61 -3.13 -20.62 -6.42
C ASN A 61 -3.07 -20.43 -4.90
N PRO A 62 -1.89 -20.23 -4.29
CA PRO A 62 -1.78 -19.99 -2.85
C PRO A 62 -2.68 -18.84 -2.39
N MET A 63 -3.34 -19.02 -1.24
CA MET A 63 -4.21 -18.00 -0.65
C MET A 63 -3.91 -17.83 0.83
N LEU A 64 -4.04 -16.62 1.35
CA LEU A 64 -3.85 -16.36 2.78
C LEU A 64 -4.98 -17.00 3.61
N PRO A 65 -4.73 -17.51 4.84
CA PRO A 65 -5.71 -18.34 5.54
C PRO A 65 -6.84 -17.53 6.17
N ALA A 66 -6.56 -16.32 6.67
CA ALA A 66 -7.57 -15.45 7.24
C ALA A 66 -8.36 -14.69 6.16
N LYS A 67 -9.65 -14.45 6.42
CA LYS A 67 -10.52 -13.63 5.54
C LYS A 67 -9.98 -12.20 5.39
N ALA A 68 -9.51 -11.61 6.50
CA ALA A 68 -8.90 -10.28 6.51
C ALA A 68 -7.68 -10.20 5.60
N ASP A 69 -6.77 -11.17 5.70
CA ASP A 69 -5.54 -11.20 4.90
C ASP A 69 -5.83 -11.34 3.40
N ARG A 70 -6.79 -12.19 3.02
CA ARG A 70 -7.24 -12.30 1.62
C ARG A 70 -7.81 -11.00 1.09
N PHE A 71 -8.60 -10.30 1.90
CA PHE A 71 -9.13 -8.98 1.56
C PHE A 71 -8.00 -7.96 1.36
N GLN A 72 -7.04 -7.90 2.29
CA GLN A 72 -5.87 -7.03 2.20
C GLN A 72 -5.04 -7.32 0.94
N SER A 73 -4.75 -8.60 0.65
CA SER A 73 -4.03 -9.02 -0.56
C SER A 73 -4.75 -8.60 -1.85
N ALA A 74 -6.07 -8.76 -1.92
CA ALA A 74 -6.86 -8.31 -3.08
C ALA A 74 -6.88 -6.78 -3.24
N MET A 75 -6.83 -6.02 -2.15
CA MET A 75 -6.68 -4.56 -2.18
C MET A 75 -5.29 -4.14 -2.65
N THR A 76 -4.25 -4.81 -2.16
CA THR A 76 -2.85 -4.61 -2.58
C THR A 76 -2.67 -4.94 -4.07
N GLU A 77 -3.30 -5.99 -4.60
CA GLU A 77 -3.27 -6.31 -6.04
C GLU A 77 -3.89 -5.19 -6.89
N ARG A 78 -5.00 -4.59 -6.45
CA ARG A 78 -5.64 -3.46 -7.13
C ARG A 78 -4.78 -2.20 -7.06
N ALA A 79 -4.18 -1.90 -5.90
CA ALA A 79 -3.26 -0.77 -5.74
C ALA A 79 -2.00 -0.95 -6.62
N TYR A 80 -1.45 -2.16 -6.67
CA TYR A 80 -0.33 -2.53 -7.53
C TYR A 80 -0.66 -2.33 -9.01
N LYS A 81 -1.81 -2.83 -9.48
CA LYS A 81 -2.26 -2.64 -10.87
C LYS A 81 -2.43 -1.16 -11.25
N ALA A 82 -2.92 -0.35 -10.32
CA ALA A 82 -3.05 1.11 -10.52
C ALA A 82 -1.67 1.80 -10.55
N ALA A 83 -0.75 1.45 -9.65
CA ALA A 83 0.62 1.96 -9.67
C ALA A 83 1.40 1.54 -10.94
N ALA A 84 1.23 0.29 -11.37
CA ALA A 84 1.83 -0.23 -12.61
C ALA A 84 1.29 0.50 -13.85
N LEU A 85 -0.02 0.75 -13.93
CA LEU A 85 -0.61 1.61 -14.97
C LEU A 85 0.01 3.02 -14.97
N SER A 86 0.25 3.62 -13.80
CA SER A 86 0.96 4.91 -13.72
C SER A 86 2.39 4.81 -14.25
N ALA A 87 3.13 3.74 -13.92
CA ALA A 87 4.50 3.56 -14.41
C ALA A 87 4.55 3.40 -15.94
N ARG A 88 3.58 2.68 -16.53
CA ARG A 88 3.44 2.50 -17.98
C ARG A 88 3.12 3.82 -18.69
N ALA A 89 2.18 4.59 -18.14
CA ALA A 89 1.86 5.93 -18.65
C ALA A 89 3.08 6.85 -18.61
N LEU A 90 3.84 6.87 -17.50
CA LEU A 90 5.06 7.67 -17.38
C LEU A 90 6.15 7.23 -18.36
N ASN A 91 6.30 5.92 -18.62
CA ASN A 91 7.25 5.42 -19.63
C ASN A 91 6.87 5.88 -21.05
N VAL A 92 5.60 5.78 -21.44
CA VAL A 92 5.12 6.30 -22.74
C VAL A 92 5.30 7.81 -22.82
N SER A 93 4.96 8.56 -21.77
CA SER A 93 5.20 10.01 -21.74
C SER A 93 6.68 10.34 -21.91
N SER A 94 7.60 9.58 -21.29
CA SER A 94 9.05 9.82 -21.40
C SER A 94 9.57 9.60 -22.83
N LEU A 95 9.09 8.57 -23.52
CA LEU A 95 9.46 8.29 -24.92
C LEU A 95 8.94 9.39 -25.85
N LEU A 96 7.67 9.78 -25.67
CA LEU A 96 7.06 10.85 -26.46
C LEU A 96 7.73 12.21 -26.23
N THR A 97 8.12 12.55 -25.00
CA THR A 97 8.86 13.80 -24.73
C THR A 97 10.29 13.79 -25.27
N ALA A 98 10.92 12.62 -25.39
CA ALA A 98 12.23 12.51 -26.04
C ALA A 98 12.10 12.75 -27.56
N TYR A 99 11.14 12.09 -28.20
CA TYR A 99 10.85 12.30 -29.62
C TYR A 99 10.42 13.76 -29.92
N GLN A 100 9.61 14.36 -29.03
CA GLN A 100 9.26 15.78 -29.13
C GLN A 100 10.48 16.71 -29.08
N ALA A 101 11.52 16.37 -28.29
CA ALA A 101 12.73 17.16 -28.23
C ALA A 101 13.51 17.10 -29.55
N GLU A 102 13.63 15.92 -30.16
CA GLU A 102 14.25 15.73 -31.48
C GLU A 102 13.52 16.58 -32.55
N LEU A 103 12.19 16.54 -32.59
CA LEU A 103 11.39 17.35 -33.53
C LEU A 103 11.54 18.87 -33.30
N CYS A 104 11.74 19.31 -32.06
CA CYS A 104 11.99 20.72 -31.74
C CYS A 104 13.38 21.20 -32.21
N GLU A 105 14.39 20.32 -32.18
CA GLU A 105 15.70 20.59 -32.79
C GLU A 105 15.58 20.67 -34.31
N ASP A 106 14.86 19.73 -34.93
CA ASP A 106 14.58 19.74 -36.37
C ASP A 106 13.85 21.02 -36.80
N MET A 107 12.77 21.43 -36.12
CA MET A 107 12.04 22.69 -36.35
C MET A 107 12.94 23.92 -36.29
N SER A 108 13.91 23.93 -35.38
CA SER A 108 14.86 25.04 -35.21
C SER A 108 15.82 25.15 -36.40
N SER A 109 16.08 24.04 -37.10
CA SER A 109 16.89 24.00 -38.32
C SER A 109 16.08 24.17 -39.61
N ARG A 110 14.83 23.68 -39.61
CA ARG A 110 13.92 23.58 -40.77
C ARG A 110 12.46 23.74 -40.28
N PRO A 111 11.90 24.96 -40.28
CA PRO A 111 10.54 25.19 -39.82
C PRO A 111 9.50 24.72 -40.85
N GLU A 112 9.24 23.41 -40.90
CA GLU A 112 8.24 22.79 -41.77
C GLU A 112 6.89 22.65 -41.05
N PRO A 113 5.74 23.06 -41.65
CA PRO A 113 4.44 22.99 -40.99
C PRO A 113 4.04 21.60 -40.48
N ALA A 114 4.41 20.54 -41.21
CA ALA A 114 4.09 19.16 -40.82
C ALA A 114 4.73 18.75 -39.48
N VAL A 115 5.94 19.24 -39.21
CA VAL A 115 6.67 18.94 -37.95
C VAL A 115 6.04 19.71 -36.78
N TRP A 116 5.51 20.92 -37.02
CA TRP A 116 4.72 21.64 -36.02
C TRP A 116 3.42 20.90 -35.65
N ASP A 117 2.69 20.39 -36.64
CA ASP A 117 1.46 19.61 -36.42
C ASP A 117 1.75 18.32 -35.62
N GLU A 118 2.89 17.66 -35.88
CA GLU A 118 3.33 16.49 -35.13
C GLU A 118 3.72 16.82 -33.68
N ILE A 119 4.48 17.90 -33.44
CA ILE A 119 4.78 18.41 -32.09
C ILE A 119 3.49 18.72 -31.31
N ALA A 120 2.49 19.34 -31.96
CA ALA A 120 1.20 19.63 -31.35
C ALA A 120 0.42 18.35 -31.00
N ALA A 121 0.40 17.35 -31.91
CA ALA A 121 -0.23 16.06 -31.67
C ALA A 121 0.45 15.29 -30.51
N ILE A 122 1.78 15.26 -30.47
CA ILE A 122 2.54 14.64 -29.38
C ILE A 122 2.26 15.32 -28.04
N THR A 123 2.18 16.66 -28.04
CA THR A 123 1.85 17.44 -26.83
C THR A 123 0.50 17.04 -26.25
N ASP A 124 -0.55 16.95 -27.08
CA ASP A 124 -1.88 16.51 -26.63
C ASP A 124 -1.88 15.05 -26.11
N ILE A 125 -1.18 14.14 -26.80
CA ILE A 125 -1.03 12.75 -26.34
C ILE A 125 -0.31 12.72 -24.98
N CYS A 126 0.80 13.45 -24.81
CA CYS A 126 1.51 13.58 -23.54
C CYS A 126 0.60 14.07 -22.42
N LEU A 127 -0.21 15.11 -22.64
CA LEU A 127 -1.15 15.62 -21.64
C LEU A 127 -2.21 14.58 -21.26
N ARG A 128 -2.74 13.82 -22.22
CA ARG A 128 -3.70 12.72 -21.95
C ARG A 128 -3.06 11.56 -21.19
N VAL A 129 -1.84 11.16 -21.57
CA VAL A 129 -1.07 10.09 -20.91
C VAL A 129 -0.67 10.49 -19.48
N GLN A 130 -0.24 11.74 -19.27
CA GLN A 130 0.07 12.28 -17.93
C GLN A 130 -1.18 12.34 -17.03
N ARG A 131 -2.35 12.73 -17.57
CA ARG A 131 -3.62 12.63 -16.82
C ARG A 131 -3.90 11.20 -16.39
N CYS A 132 -3.75 10.22 -17.30
CA CYS A 132 -3.90 8.80 -16.97
C CYS A 132 -2.91 8.36 -15.87
N ALA A 133 -1.65 8.79 -15.92
CA ALA A 133 -0.65 8.50 -14.89
C ALA A 133 -1.09 9.04 -13.51
N VAL A 134 -1.48 10.32 -13.45
CA VAL A 134 -1.90 10.99 -12.21
C VAL A 134 -3.16 10.35 -11.62
N GLN A 135 -4.17 10.04 -12.44
CA GLN A 135 -5.38 9.33 -12.00
C GLN A 135 -5.07 7.89 -11.53
N ALA A 136 -4.14 7.20 -12.18
CA ALA A 136 -3.72 5.84 -11.80
C ALA A 136 -2.95 5.81 -10.48
N MET A 137 -2.03 6.75 -10.27
CA MET A 137 -1.35 6.91 -8.98
C MET A 137 -2.34 7.34 -7.88
N GLY A 138 -3.25 8.27 -8.19
CA GLY A 138 -4.33 8.66 -7.29
C GLY A 138 -5.20 7.48 -6.85
N LYS A 139 -5.56 6.60 -7.78
CA LYS A 139 -6.27 5.35 -7.49
C LYS A 139 -5.44 4.41 -6.62
N ALA A 140 -4.13 4.25 -6.87
CA ALA A 140 -3.26 3.44 -6.03
C ALA A 140 -3.22 3.95 -4.57
N LEU A 141 -3.02 5.26 -4.38
CA LEU A 141 -3.03 5.90 -3.06
C LEU A 141 -4.39 5.76 -2.35
N GLY A 142 -5.49 5.97 -3.08
CA GLY A 142 -6.84 5.79 -2.54
C GLY A 142 -7.06 4.36 -2.04
N MET A 143 -6.64 3.36 -2.81
CA MET A 143 -6.73 1.95 -2.41
C MET A 143 -5.90 1.62 -1.16
N MET A 144 -4.76 2.29 -0.94
CA MET A 144 -3.98 2.15 0.31
C MET A 144 -4.74 2.72 1.52
N VAL A 145 -5.45 3.85 1.38
CA VAL A 145 -6.30 4.40 2.45
C VAL A 145 -7.49 3.50 2.76
N VAL A 146 -8.17 2.97 1.73
CA VAL A 146 -9.26 1.98 1.92
C VAL A 146 -8.72 0.70 2.58
N GLN A 147 -7.51 0.26 2.22
CA GLN A 147 -6.85 -0.88 2.85
C GLN A 147 -6.54 -0.63 4.34
N GLU A 148 -6.13 0.59 4.71
CA GLU A 148 -5.96 1.03 6.10
C GLU A 148 -7.31 1.03 6.85
N ARG A 149 -8.36 1.66 6.30
CA ARG A 149 -9.72 1.63 6.87
C ARG A 149 -10.17 0.21 7.18
N ALA A 150 -9.97 -0.73 6.26
CA ALA A 150 -10.35 -2.12 6.44
C ALA A 150 -9.59 -2.81 7.59
N ARG A 151 -8.31 -2.45 7.85
CA ARG A 151 -7.57 -2.97 9.01
C ARG A 151 -8.18 -2.48 10.33
N TRP A 152 -8.50 -1.20 10.44
CA TRP A 152 -9.17 -0.64 11.61
C TRP A 152 -10.59 -1.19 11.80
N LEU A 153 -11.37 -1.33 10.72
CA LEU A 153 -12.72 -1.92 10.75
C LEU A 153 -12.71 -3.41 11.11
N ASN A 154 -11.61 -4.14 10.94
CA ASN A 154 -11.51 -5.52 11.44
C ASN A 154 -11.38 -5.61 12.96
N LEU A 155 -11.02 -4.52 13.65
CA LEU A 155 -11.09 -4.42 15.12
C LEU A 155 -12.51 -4.10 15.60
N ALA A 156 -13.37 -3.59 14.70
CA ALA A 156 -14.75 -3.32 14.98
C ALA A 156 -15.62 -4.56 14.70
N ASP A 157 -16.39 -4.95 15.71
CA ASP A 157 -17.48 -5.91 15.58
C ASP A 157 -18.70 -5.20 14.96
N LEU A 158 -18.65 -5.12 13.63
CA LEU A 158 -19.65 -4.61 12.69
C LEU A 158 -19.88 -5.68 11.60
N PRO A 159 -21.09 -5.77 11.02
CA PRO A 159 -21.36 -6.68 9.90
C PRO A 159 -20.63 -6.22 8.62
N ASP A 160 -20.36 -7.16 7.71
CA ASP A 160 -19.61 -6.88 6.47
C ASP A 160 -20.19 -5.73 5.66
N ARG A 161 -21.53 -5.60 5.58
CA ARG A 161 -22.20 -4.53 4.81
C ARG A 161 -21.89 -3.13 5.36
N GLU A 162 -21.96 -2.95 6.67
CA GLU A 162 -21.60 -1.67 7.29
C GLU A 162 -20.12 -1.34 7.13
N LYS A 163 -19.26 -2.38 7.05
CA LYS A 163 -17.85 -2.18 6.72
C LYS A 163 -17.69 -1.69 5.29
N GLU A 164 -18.35 -2.32 4.32
CA GLU A 164 -18.37 -1.88 2.91
C GLU A 164 -18.84 -0.42 2.78
N ASP A 165 -19.92 -0.02 3.47
CA ASP A 165 -20.41 1.37 3.48
C ASP A 165 -19.33 2.37 3.96
N VAL A 166 -18.61 2.06 5.05
CA VAL A 166 -17.54 2.92 5.57
C VAL A 166 -16.30 2.92 4.66
N LEU A 167 -16.03 1.83 3.95
CA LEU A 167 -14.96 1.77 2.95
C LEU A 167 -15.28 2.66 1.73
N ASP A 168 -16.57 2.79 1.36
CA ASP A 168 -17.05 3.61 0.25
C ASP A 168 -17.32 5.09 0.59
N MET A 169 -17.11 5.52 1.84
CA MET A 169 -17.13 6.95 2.19
C MET A 169 -15.99 7.70 1.47
N PRO A 170 -16.13 9.00 1.16
CA PRO A 170 -15.07 9.77 0.51
C PRO A 170 -13.74 9.76 1.29
N ILE A 171 -12.61 9.81 0.58
CA ILE A 171 -11.28 10.00 1.20
C ILE A 171 -10.94 11.49 1.18
N VAL A 172 -10.57 12.02 2.35
CA VAL A 172 -10.24 13.42 2.60
C VAL A 172 -8.99 13.49 3.50
N PRO A 173 -8.12 14.51 3.37
CA PRO A 173 -6.77 14.48 3.95
C PRO A 173 -6.72 14.63 5.48
N GLU A 174 -7.82 15.00 6.14
CA GLU A 174 -7.90 15.26 7.58
C GLU A 174 -7.77 13.97 8.42
N GLY A 175 -7.95 12.80 7.81
CA GLY A 175 -7.66 11.51 8.46
C GLY A 175 -8.20 10.31 7.70
N ILE A 176 -7.71 9.11 8.04
CA ILE A 176 -8.04 7.85 7.36
C ILE A 176 -9.56 7.66 7.19
N PHE A 177 -10.37 7.97 8.21
CA PHE A 177 -11.83 7.89 8.12
C PHE A 177 -12.50 9.19 7.67
N GLY A 178 -11.89 10.37 7.91
CA GLY A 178 -12.39 11.65 7.44
C GLY A 178 -13.88 11.88 7.74
N SER A 179 -14.67 12.14 6.71
CA SER A 179 -16.13 12.30 6.81
C SER A 179 -16.89 11.09 7.37
N ALA A 180 -16.32 9.88 7.33
CA ALA A 180 -16.90 8.69 7.96
C ALA A 180 -16.81 8.72 9.50
N LEU A 181 -15.94 9.55 10.09
CA LEU A 181 -15.67 9.56 11.53
C LEU A 181 -16.94 9.80 12.36
N ALA A 182 -17.77 10.80 11.99
CA ALA A 182 -19.02 11.09 12.70
C ALA A 182 -20.01 9.91 12.64
N SER A 183 -20.10 9.23 11.49
CA SER A 183 -20.91 8.02 11.33
C SER A 183 -20.38 6.85 12.18
N MET A 184 -19.06 6.71 12.32
CA MET A 184 -18.46 5.68 13.17
C MET A 184 -18.63 5.99 14.66
N GLN A 185 -18.46 7.24 15.08
CA GLN A 185 -18.67 7.67 16.46
C GLN A 185 -20.11 7.38 16.92
N LEU A 186 -21.10 7.78 16.11
CA LEU A 186 -22.51 7.50 16.39
C LEU A 186 -22.81 6.00 16.52
N ARG A 187 -22.20 5.15 15.69
CA ARG A 187 -22.32 3.68 15.77
C ARG A 187 -21.66 3.11 17.03
N CYS A 188 -20.46 3.57 17.38
CA CYS A 188 -19.76 3.18 18.61
C CYS A 188 -20.57 3.56 19.86
N GLU A 189 -21.16 4.75 19.91
CA GLU A 189 -22.05 5.15 21.01
C GLU A 189 -23.33 4.34 21.06
N SER A 190 -23.96 4.08 19.92
CA SER A 190 -25.19 3.27 19.83
C SER A 190 -24.93 1.85 20.32
N LYS A 191 -23.80 1.24 19.92
CA LYS A 191 -23.36 -0.05 20.44
C LYS A 191 -23.11 -0.02 21.94
N ARG A 192 -22.37 0.97 22.45
CA ARG A 192 -22.10 1.10 23.89
C ARG A 192 -23.40 1.19 24.71
N LYS A 193 -24.38 1.98 24.25
CA LYS A 193 -25.72 2.08 24.86
C LYS A 193 -26.48 0.75 24.81
N GLY A 194 -26.35 -0.01 23.71
CA GLY A 194 -26.91 -1.36 23.60
C GLY A 194 -26.28 -2.35 24.57
N ASP A 195 -24.95 -2.38 24.65
CA ASP A 195 -24.19 -3.24 25.57
C ASP A 195 -24.49 -2.89 27.05
N GLU A 196 -24.59 -1.60 27.38
CA GLU A 196 -25.02 -1.09 28.69
C GLU A 196 -26.45 -1.56 29.02
N ALA A 197 -27.41 -1.44 28.08
CA ALA A 197 -28.79 -1.87 28.26
C ALA A 197 -28.89 -3.40 28.45
N LEU A 198 -28.15 -4.18 27.66
CA LEU A 198 -28.09 -5.64 27.80
C LEU A 198 -27.54 -6.06 29.17
N GLN A 199 -26.52 -5.38 29.70
CA GLN A 199 -26.02 -5.66 31.05
C GLN A 199 -27.05 -5.40 32.16
N LEU A 200 -27.96 -4.43 31.98
CA LEU A 200 -29.05 -4.16 32.92
C LEU A 200 -30.14 -5.24 32.86
N CYS A 201 -30.32 -5.91 31.71
CA CYS A 201 -31.29 -6.99 31.53
C CYS A 201 -30.77 -8.38 31.94
N LEU A 202 -29.46 -8.57 32.08
CA LEU A 202 -28.89 -9.84 32.55
C LEU A 202 -29.17 -10.05 34.05
N PRO A 203 -29.55 -11.26 34.50
CA PRO A 203 -29.74 -11.55 35.92
C PRO A 203 -28.49 -11.18 36.71
N ARG A 204 -28.62 -10.21 37.62
CA ARG A 204 -27.52 -9.70 38.44
C ARG A 204 -26.93 -10.87 39.21
N ARG A 205 -25.73 -11.32 38.83
CA ARG A 205 -25.05 -12.45 39.47
C ARG A 205 -24.93 -12.12 40.95
N VAL A 206 -25.67 -12.85 41.79
CA VAL A 206 -25.68 -12.62 43.24
C VAL A 206 -24.25 -12.78 43.73
N GLN A 207 -23.62 -11.67 44.11
CA GLN A 207 -22.39 -11.75 44.88
C GLN A 207 -22.76 -12.49 46.17
N PRO A 208 -22.10 -13.62 46.50
CA PRO A 208 -22.28 -14.20 47.81
C PRO A 208 -21.95 -13.13 48.85
N PRO A 209 -22.73 -13.01 49.94
CA PRO A 209 -22.53 -11.95 50.92
C PRO A 209 -21.09 -11.97 51.41
N PRO A 210 -20.46 -10.81 51.65
CA PRO A 210 -19.13 -10.78 52.26
C PRO A 210 -19.24 -11.53 53.58
N SER A 211 -18.53 -12.65 53.69
CA SER A 211 -18.56 -13.48 54.89
C SER A 211 -18.17 -12.61 56.08
N MET A 212 -19.08 -12.45 57.04
CA MET A 212 -18.79 -11.76 58.30
C MET A 212 -17.77 -12.59 59.08
N VAL A 213 -16.49 -12.34 58.84
CA VAL A 213 -15.40 -12.98 59.58
C VAL A 213 -15.46 -12.44 61.02
N PRO A 214 -15.67 -13.29 62.05
CA PRO A 214 -15.68 -12.83 63.43
C PRO A 214 -14.33 -12.21 63.79
N ARG A 215 -14.36 -10.98 64.30
CA ARG A 215 -13.17 -10.20 64.63
C ARG A 215 -12.58 -10.68 65.96
N GLN A 216 -11.83 -11.77 65.94
CA GLN A 216 -10.93 -12.13 67.04
C GLN A 216 -9.50 -11.71 66.68
N ALA A 217 -8.96 -10.78 67.47
CA ALA A 217 -7.58 -10.34 67.36
C ALA A 217 -6.76 -11.01 68.46
N PHE A 218 -5.68 -11.72 68.10
CA PHE A 218 -4.40 -11.66 68.80
C PHE A 218 -3.26 -12.14 67.88
N THR A 219 -2.43 -11.18 67.47
CA THR A 219 -0.96 -11.24 67.27
C THR A 219 -0.24 -12.47 66.65
N HIS A 220 0.42 -12.20 65.51
CA HIS A 220 1.72 -12.76 65.03
C HIS A 220 1.83 -14.28 64.71
N ALA A 221 2.53 -14.73 63.65
CA ALA A 221 3.21 -14.07 62.52
C ALA A 221 3.52 -15.08 61.37
N VAL A 222 4.04 -14.59 60.22
CA VAL A 222 4.69 -15.36 59.11
C VAL A 222 3.71 -16.24 58.28
N SER A 223 3.72 -16.34 56.93
CA SER A 223 4.47 -15.74 55.81
C SER A 223 3.58 -15.65 54.54
N ARG A 224 4.02 -14.93 53.50
CA ARG A 224 3.36 -14.82 52.17
C ARG A 224 4.20 -15.48 51.07
N PRO A 225 3.55 -16.07 50.05
CA PRO A 225 4.09 -16.07 48.69
C PRO A 225 3.58 -14.90 47.83
N ALA A 226 4.17 -14.76 46.64
CA ALA A 226 4.18 -13.52 45.87
C ALA A 226 3.02 -13.39 44.86
N ARG A 227 2.61 -12.13 44.62
CA ARG A 227 1.95 -11.75 43.35
C ARG A 227 3.06 -11.48 42.34
N PHE A 228 3.09 -12.23 41.23
CA PHE A 228 3.92 -11.86 40.09
C PHE A 228 3.43 -10.52 39.51
N LYS A 229 4.36 -9.58 39.31
CA LYS A 229 4.13 -8.33 38.59
C LYS A 229 4.90 -8.36 37.28
N ILE A 230 4.28 -7.83 36.22
CA ILE A 230 4.86 -7.69 34.90
C ILE A 230 6.12 -6.78 34.98
N PRO A 231 7.26 -7.15 34.37
CA PRO A 231 8.45 -6.30 34.36
C PRO A 231 8.21 -5.03 33.55
N LYS A 232 8.54 -3.87 34.12
CA LYS A 232 8.61 -2.58 33.41
C LYS A 232 10.08 -2.18 33.29
N GLN A 233 10.51 -1.79 32.09
CA GLN A 233 11.92 -1.52 31.76
C GLN A 233 12.59 -0.59 32.78
N GLN A 234 13.77 -0.97 33.27
CA GLN A 234 14.63 -0.08 34.04
C GLN A 234 15.34 0.91 33.11
N ARG A 235 15.05 2.19 33.32
CA ARG A 235 15.83 3.32 32.81
C ARG A 235 16.94 3.59 33.82
N SER A 236 18.19 3.39 33.45
CA SER A 236 19.34 3.70 34.30
C SER A 236 19.46 5.22 34.54
N GLN A 237 19.85 5.59 35.75
CA GLN A 237 20.14 6.97 36.17
C GLN A 237 21.58 7.05 36.76
N PRO A 238 22.20 8.25 36.77
CA PRO A 238 23.65 8.41 36.87
C PRO A 238 24.18 8.55 38.30
N VAL A 239 25.50 8.43 38.44
CA VAL A 239 26.28 8.64 39.67
C VAL A 239 26.99 10.02 39.62
N PRO A 240 27.13 10.77 40.73
CA PRO A 240 27.85 12.06 40.75
C PRO A 240 29.38 11.87 40.79
N GLY A 241 30.14 12.79 40.19
CA GLY A 241 31.62 12.75 40.15
C GLY A 241 32.31 13.76 41.07
N PRO A 242 33.59 14.06 40.80
CA PRO A 242 34.09 15.43 40.84
C PRO A 242 34.81 15.86 39.55
N GLN A 243 34.89 17.18 39.36
CA GLN A 243 35.45 17.94 38.21
C GLN A 243 36.90 18.45 38.50
N PRO A 244 37.58 19.23 37.63
CA PRO A 244 37.40 19.51 36.19
C PRO A 244 38.72 19.47 35.35
N ARG A 245 38.64 19.60 34.00
CA ARG A 245 39.30 20.68 33.20
C ARG A 245 39.16 20.48 31.67
N HIS A 246 38.84 21.60 31.00
CA HIS A 246 39.12 22.03 29.60
C HIS A 246 38.84 21.12 28.38
N GLU A 247 37.98 21.68 27.51
CA GLU A 247 38.14 21.86 26.05
C GLU A 247 38.73 20.72 25.18
N ALA A 248 37.94 20.25 24.21
CA ALA A 248 38.07 20.70 22.82
C ALA A 248 36.93 20.22 21.91
N ARG A 249 36.65 21.01 20.87
CA ARG A 249 35.66 20.79 19.80
C ARG A 249 36.24 19.82 18.75
N GLY A 250 35.50 18.78 18.33
CA GLY A 250 36.02 17.80 17.37
C GLY A 250 34.96 16.95 16.67
N SER A 251 34.47 17.42 15.53
CA SER A 251 33.62 16.67 14.59
C SER A 251 34.37 15.52 13.91
N TRP A 252 33.75 14.35 13.74
CA TRP A 252 34.27 13.26 12.91
C TRP A 252 33.45 13.05 11.62
N PRO A 253 34.07 12.61 10.51
CA PRO A 253 33.67 13.11 9.19
C PRO A 253 33.01 12.07 8.27
N ARG A 254 32.23 12.60 7.33
CA ARG A 254 31.68 11.88 6.16
C ARG A 254 32.76 11.76 5.08
N LYS A 255 33.06 10.53 4.60
CA LYS A 255 33.85 10.31 3.36
C LYS A 255 33.34 9.10 2.57
N SER A 256 32.95 9.35 1.32
CA SER A 256 33.14 8.41 0.20
C SER A 256 34.51 8.70 -0.43
N PRO A 257 35.04 7.80 -1.29
CA PRO A 257 35.40 8.31 -2.62
C PRO A 257 35.09 7.37 -3.81
N VAL A 258 35.33 7.92 -5.00
CA VAL A 258 35.07 7.47 -6.38
C VAL A 258 36.41 7.67 -7.14
N LEU A 259 36.87 6.92 -8.15
CA LEU A 259 36.27 6.09 -9.22
C LEU A 259 37.26 4.96 -9.64
N ALA A 260 36.80 3.89 -10.29
CA ALA A 260 37.63 3.13 -11.25
C ALA A 260 36.75 2.55 -12.38
N ALA A 261 37.15 2.79 -13.64
CA ALA A 261 36.41 2.38 -14.84
C ALA A 261 37.12 1.24 -15.59
N ALA A 262 36.37 0.37 -16.26
CA ALA A 262 36.90 -0.56 -17.26
C ALA A 262 35.85 -1.01 -18.29
N ALA A 263 36.30 -1.06 -19.56
CA ALA A 263 35.77 -1.84 -20.68
C ALA A 263 34.34 -1.55 -21.20
N GLN A 264 34.31 -0.84 -22.34
CA GLN A 264 33.21 -0.87 -23.31
C GLN A 264 33.07 -2.28 -23.91
N ALA A 265 31.85 -2.70 -24.26
CA ALA A 265 31.59 -3.81 -25.17
C ALA A 265 30.74 -3.33 -26.34
N GLN A 266 31.31 -3.31 -27.56
CA GLN A 266 30.55 -3.10 -28.78
C GLN A 266 29.82 -4.41 -29.19
N PRO A 267 28.64 -4.32 -29.82
CA PRO A 267 27.94 -5.49 -30.33
C PRO A 267 28.55 -5.97 -31.65
N THR A 268 28.92 -7.25 -31.73
CA THR A 268 29.26 -7.89 -33.01
C THR A 268 28.01 -8.06 -33.86
N GLN A 269 28.01 -7.47 -35.06
CA GLN A 269 27.04 -7.83 -36.10
C GLN A 269 27.27 -9.28 -36.55
N VAL A 270 26.20 -10.06 -36.66
CA VAL A 270 26.18 -11.28 -37.46
C VAL A 270 25.06 -11.14 -38.49
N PHE A 271 25.42 -11.24 -39.76
CA PHE A 271 24.51 -11.03 -40.89
C PHE A 271 23.38 -12.06 -40.93
N SER A 272 22.18 -11.57 -41.26
CA SER A 272 21.02 -12.40 -41.56
C SER A 272 21.12 -12.99 -42.98
N HIS A 273 21.11 -14.31 -43.09
CA HIS A 273 20.87 -15.00 -44.36
C HIS A 273 19.99 -16.23 -44.12
N GLN A 274 18.66 -16.06 -44.12
CA GLN A 274 17.74 -17.10 -44.57
C GLN A 274 16.64 -16.52 -45.45
N ALA A 275 16.55 -17.04 -46.67
CA ALA A 275 15.68 -16.53 -47.71
C ALA A 275 14.24 -17.07 -47.59
N ARG A 276 13.28 -16.18 -47.86
CA ARG A 276 11.85 -16.46 -47.86
C ARG A 276 11.43 -17.19 -49.14
N LYS A 277 11.18 -18.51 -49.10
CA LYS A 277 10.52 -19.25 -50.20
C LYS A 277 9.39 -20.20 -49.74
N LYS A 278 8.23 -19.57 -49.51
CA LYS A 278 6.92 -19.93 -50.10
C LYS A 278 6.76 -21.39 -50.58
N LYS A 279 5.93 -22.19 -49.88
CA LYS A 279 5.22 -23.32 -50.49
C LYS A 279 3.71 -23.14 -50.25
N ARG A 280 2.93 -23.08 -51.33
CA ARG A 280 1.46 -23.07 -51.32
C ARG A 280 0.98 -24.52 -51.55
N ALA A 281 -0.29 -24.76 -51.23
CA ALA A 281 -0.93 -26.07 -51.32
C ALA A 281 -0.94 -26.66 -52.75
N ALA A 282 -0.64 -27.95 -52.83
CA ALA A 282 -1.42 -28.99 -53.49
C ALA A 282 -1.03 -30.33 -52.83
#